data_AF-A0A0X3SE23-F1
#
_entry.id   AF-A0A0X3SE23-F1
#
_cell.length_a   1.000
_cell.length_b   1.000
_cell.length_c   1.000
_cell.angle_alpha   90.00
_cell.angle_beta   90.00
_cell.angle_gamma   90.00
#
_symmetry.space_group_name_H-M   'P 1'
#
loop_
_entity.id
_entity.type
_entity.pdbx_description
1 polymer ?
#
loop_
_entity_poly.entity_id
_entity_poly.type
_entity_poly.pdbx_seq_one_letter_code
_entity_poly.pdbx_strand_id
1 'polypeptide(L)'
;MGTWLDAEGREHHEADLVELTVHPDERHLTAKVAVFHDIWGYCDFKGLPHPDLQKRNAPRLAAMLQGLESLLGATAEPGDPTYFGQAEGYSIEMADLIEGRGPDLTDML
;
A
#
# COMPACT_ATOMS: atom_id res chain seq x y z
N MET A 1 -7.98 -0.52 13.86
CA MET A 1 -8.60 -1.10 12.65
C MET A 1 -8.77 0.01 11.64
N GLY A 2 -8.33 -0.24 10.41
CA GLY A 2 -8.54 0.63 9.26
C GLY A 2 -9.79 0.25 8.48
N THR A 3 -10.07 1.00 7.42
CA THR A 3 -11.22 0.79 6.54
C THR A 3 -10.80 0.78 5.08
N TRP A 4 -11.29 -0.20 4.32
CA TRP A 4 -11.17 -0.26 2.88
C TRP A 4 -12.53 -0.44 2.19
N LEU A 5 -12.57 -0.16 0.89
CA LEU A 5 -13.78 -0.21 0.07
C LEU A 5 -13.71 -1.36 -0.93
N ASP A 6 -14.72 -2.23 -0.94
CA ASP A 6 -14.81 -3.28 -1.95
C ASP A 6 -15.24 -2.77 -3.33
N ALA A 7 -15.38 -3.67 -4.30
CA ALA A 7 -15.73 -3.34 -5.67
C ALA A 7 -17.10 -2.64 -5.77
N GLU A 8 -18.03 -2.98 -4.89
CA GLU A 8 -19.34 -2.32 -4.79
C GLU A 8 -19.28 -1.00 -4.00
N GLY A 9 -18.16 -0.73 -3.32
CA GLY A 9 -17.97 0.45 -2.49
C GLY A 9 -18.47 0.28 -1.06
N ARG A 10 -18.66 -0.95 -0.60
CA ARG A 10 -19.01 -1.24 0.79
C ARG A 10 -17.75 -1.18 1.64
N GLU A 11 -17.91 -0.64 2.84
CA GLU A 11 -16.82 -0.53 3.81
C GLU A 11 -16.57 -1.87 4.50
N HIS A 12 -15.29 -2.21 4.60
CA HIS A 12 -14.78 -3.34 5.36
C HIS A 12 -13.78 -2.84 6.40
N HIS A 13 -13.80 -3.45 7.58
CA HIS A 13 -12.92 -3.09 8.69
C HIS A 13 -11.89 -4.20 8.94
N GLU A 14 -10.63 -3.81 9.00
CA GLU A 14 -9.54 -4.77 9.11
C GLU A 14 -8.38 -4.22 9.95
N ALA A 15 -7.67 -5.11 10.62
CA ALA A 15 -6.41 -4.77 11.26
C ALA A 15 -5.31 -4.60 10.21
N ASP A 16 -4.22 -3.93 10.58
CA ASP A 16 -2.95 -3.98 9.85
C ASP A 16 -2.95 -3.53 8.38
N LEU A 17 -4.00 -2.84 7.91
CA LEU A 17 -4.03 -2.26 6.56
C LEU A 17 -2.85 -1.30 6.29
N VAL A 18 -2.46 -0.55 7.34
CA VAL A 18 -1.33 0.38 7.35
C VAL A 18 -0.66 0.29 8.72
N GLU A 19 0.65 0.23 8.72
CA GLU A 19 1.49 0.36 9.91
C GLU A 19 2.36 1.61 9.79
N LEU A 20 2.41 2.41 10.87
CA LEU A 20 3.35 3.51 11.01
C LEU A 20 4.24 3.20 12.21
N THR A 21 5.53 3.01 11.94
CA THR A 21 6.54 2.74 12.95
C THR A 21 7.45 3.95 13.07
N VAL A 22 7.60 4.45 14.30
CA VAL A 22 8.45 5.60 14.60
C VAL A 22 9.63 5.14 15.46
N HIS A 23 10.83 5.38 14.95
CA HIS A 23 12.09 5.06 15.60
C HIS A 23 12.77 6.34 16.07
N PRO A 24 12.72 6.65 17.38
CA PRO A 24 13.54 7.71 17.94
C PRO A 24 14.97 7.21 18.15
N ASP A 25 15.93 7.96 17.64
CA ASP A 25 17.36 7.95 17.95
C ASP A 25 17.69 9.18 18.82
N GLU A 26 18.81 9.18 19.54
CA GLU A 26 19.30 10.30 20.36
C GLU A 26 19.39 11.62 19.59
N ARG A 27 19.51 11.57 18.25
CA ARG A 27 19.67 12.74 17.39
C ARG A 27 18.65 12.86 16.25
N HIS A 28 17.93 11.79 15.94
CA HIS A 28 17.05 11.74 14.77
C HIS A 28 15.73 11.05 15.09
N LEU A 29 14.69 11.40 14.33
CA LEU A 29 13.44 10.68 14.32
C LEU A 29 13.24 10.11 12.92
N THR A 30 13.05 8.80 12.83
CA THR A 30 12.70 8.13 11.58
C THR A 30 11.29 7.58 11.67
N ALA A 31 10.49 7.81 10.63
CA ALA A 31 9.16 7.23 10.50
C ALA A 31 9.16 6.31 9.27
N LYS A 32 8.65 5.09 9.44
CA LYS A 32 8.44 4.12 8.38
C LYS A 32 6.96 3.82 8.26
N VAL A 33 6.43 3.88 7.05
CA VAL A 33 5.07 3.45 6.72
C VAL A 33 5.16 2.16 5.92
N ALA A 34 4.33 1.18 6.28
CA ALA A 34 4.16 -0.07 5.55
C ALA A 34 2.66 -0.36 5.38
N VAL A 35 2.30 -1.10 4.33
CA VAL A 35 0.92 -1.55 4.05
C VAL A 35 0.92 -3.06 3.83
N PHE A 36 -0.12 -3.75 4.29
CA PHE A 36 -0.13 -5.22 4.35
C PHE A 36 -1.39 -5.84 3.70
N HIS A 37 -1.81 -5.31 2.56
CA HIS A 37 -2.94 -5.88 1.82
C HIS A 37 -2.88 -5.53 0.34
N ASP A 38 -3.29 -6.46 -0.52
CA ASP A 38 -3.34 -6.29 -1.97
C ASP A 38 -4.38 -5.26 -2.47
N ILE A 39 -5.29 -4.79 -1.62
CA ILE A 39 -6.33 -3.80 -1.95
C ILE A 39 -5.78 -2.46 -2.46
N TRP A 40 -4.53 -2.19 -2.14
CA TRP A 40 -3.81 -0.98 -2.54
C TRP A 40 -3.23 -1.09 -3.95
N GLY A 41 -3.03 -2.31 -4.45
CA GLY A 41 -2.45 -2.63 -5.74
C GLY A 41 -3.49 -2.90 -6.83
N TYR A 42 -3.01 -3.20 -8.05
CA TYR A 42 -3.87 -3.54 -9.19
C TYR A 42 -4.27 -5.02 -9.25
N CYS A 43 -3.43 -5.90 -8.72
CA CYS A 43 -3.67 -7.35 -8.68
C CYS A 43 -3.78 -7.84 -7.24
N ASP A 44 -4.55 -8.91 -7.04
CA ASP A 44 -4.61 -9.61 -5.77
C ASP A 44 -3.37 -10.49 -5.61
N PHE A 45 -3.19 -11.13 -4.45
CA PHE A 45 -2.04 -12.03 -4.27
C PHE A 45 -2.06 -13.27 -5.16
N LYS A 46 -3.16 -13.56 -5.89
CA LYS A 46 -3.24 -14.63 -6.90
C LYS A 46 -2.92 -14.13 -8.31
N GLY A 47 -2.53 -12.86 -8.45
CA GLY A 47 -2.26 -12.22 -9.73
C GLY A 47 -3.51 -11.85 -10.52
N LEU A 48 -4.71 -11.91 -9.94
CA LEU A 48 -5.95 -11.51 -10.61
C LEU A 48 -6.11 -9.99 -10.53
N PRO A 49 -6.31 -9.30 -11.68
CA PRO A 49 -6.61 -7.88 -11.67
C PRO A 49 -7.91 -7.54 -10.92
N HIS A 50 -7.88 -6.51 -10.08
CA HIS A 50 -9.04 -5.95 -9.38
C HIS A 50 -9.10 -4.41 -9.53
N PRO A 51 -9.20 -3.88 -10.76
CA PRO A 51 -9.14 -2.43 -11.03
C PRO A 51 -10.16 -1.60 -10.24
N ASP A 52 -11.33 -2.17 -9.94
CA ASP A 52 -12.38 -1.47 -9.19
C ASP A 52 -12.02 -1.29 -7.71
N LEU A 53 -11.29 -2.23 -7.09
CA LEU A 53 -10.76 -2.06 -5.74
C LEU A 53 -9.65 -1.02 -5.74
N GLN A 54 -8.69 -1.12 -6.66
CA GLN A 54 -7.58 -0.17 -6.77
C GLN A 54 -8.10 1.25 -6.94
N LYS A 55 -9.06 1.46 -7.86
CA LYS A 55 -9.66 2.78 -8.13
C LYS A 55 -10.29 3.41 -6.89
N ARG A 56 -10.81 2.62 -5.96
CA ARG A 56 -11.45 3.09 -4.73
C ARG A 56 -10.46 3.32 -3.59
N ASN A 57 -9.40 2.52 -3.51
CA ASN A 57 -8.48 2.53 -2.37
C ASN A 57 -7.15 3.25 -2.65
N ALA A 58 -6.58 3.17 -3.86
CA ALA A 58 -5.31 3.83 -4.18
C ALA A 58 -5.33 5.36 -3.93
N PRO A 59 -6.39 6.12 -4.27
CA PRO A 59 -6.45 7.54 -3.92
C PRO A 59 -6.46 7.81 -2.41
N ARG A 60 -7.00 6.88 -1.61
CA ARG A 60 -7.04 6.99 -0.14
C ARG A 60 -5.64 6.77 0.45
N LEU A 61 -4.91 5.77 -0.07
CA LEU A 61 -3.50 5.57 0.27
C LEU A 61 -2.67 6.81 -0.08
N ALA A 62 -2.85 7.34 -1.29
CA ALA A 62 -2.10 8.51 -1.73
C ALA A 62 -2.36 9.74 -0.85
N ALA A 63 -3.62 10.00 -0.51
CA ALA A 63 -3.99 11.11 0.38
C ALA A 63 -3.39 10.94 1.79
N MET A 64 -3.35 9.71 2.32
CA MET A 64 -2.72 9.43 3.61
C MET A 64 -1.21 9.70 3.56
N LEU A 65 -0.50 9.22 2.54
CA LEU A 65 0.95 9.43 2.40
C LEU A 65 1.29 10.91 2.25
N GLN A 66 0.56 11.65 1.42
CA GLN A 66 0.70 13.11 1.29
C GLN A 66 0.41 13.84 2.61
N GLY A 67 -0.60 13.37 3.35
CA GLY A 67 -0.91 13.90 4.68
C GLY A 67 0.22 13.70 5.67
N LEU A 68 0.89 12.54 5.63
CA LEU A 68 2.06 12.26 6.47
C LEU A 68 3.26 13.13 6.11
N GLU A 69 3.58 13.27 4.83
CA GLU A 69 4.66 14.19 4.41
C GLU A 69 4.39 15.63 4.84
N SER A 70 3.15 16.09 4.66
CA SER A 70 2.72 17.43 5.07
C SER A 70 2.83 17.63 6.59
N LEU A 71 2.48 16.61 7.37
CA LEU A 71 2.56 16.62 8.83
C LEU A 71 4.01 16.61 9.33
N LEU A 72 4.86 15.80 8.71
CA LEU A 72 6.26 15.63 9.10
C LEU A 72 7.18 16.71 8.51
N GLY A 73 6.71 17.45 7.49
CA GLY A 73 7.49 18.47 6.80
C GLY A 73 8.66 17.89 5.99
N ALA A 74 8.58 16.63 5.60
CA ALA A 74 9.63 15.91 4.89
C ALA A 74 9.03 15.06 3.76
N THR A 75 9.73 15.01 2.63
CA THR A 75 9.41 14.07 1.55
C THR A 75 9.82 12.66 1.96
N ALA A 76 8.92 11.70 1.77
CA ALA A 76 9.17 10.29 1.98
C ALA A 76 10.02 9.73 0.83
N GLU A 77 10.91 8.82 1.18
CA GLU A 77 11.69 8.05 0.22
C GLU A 77 11.08 6.64 0.11
N PRO A 78 11.02 6.03 -1.09
CA PRO A 78 10.61 4.66 -1.23
C PRO A 78 11.50 3.73 -0.39
N GLY A 79 10.88 2.82 0.37
CA GLY A 79 11.59 1.76 1.05
C GLY A 79 12.09 0.68 0.09
N ASP A 80 12.78 -0.31 0.65
CA ASP A 80 13.24 -1.48 -0.11
C ASP A 80 12.07 -2.28 -0.71
N PRO A 81 12.23 -2.84 -1.92
CA PRO A 81 11.22 -3.70 -2.53
C PRO A 81 10.96 -4.94 -1.69
N THR A 82 9.69 -5.35 -1.65
CA THR A 82 9.28 -6.62 -1.06
C THR A 82 8.80 -7.58 -2.15
N TYR A 83 8.61 -8.86 -1.80
CA TYR A 83 7.96 -9.82 -2.69
C TYR A 83 6.54 -9.39 -3.11
N PHE A 84 5.88 -8.56 -2.30
CA PHE A 84 4.49 -8.12 -2.49
C PHE A 84 4.37 -6.79 -3.23
N GLY A 85 5.48 -6.08 -3.44
CA GLY A 85 5.48 -4.82 -4.18
C GLY A 85 6.55 -3.84 -3.71
N GLN A 86 6.62 -2.74 -4.46
CA GLN A 86 7.51 -1.61 -4.28
C GLN A 86 6.69 -0.32 -4.16
N ALA A 87 7.12 0.60 -3.31
CA ALA A 87 6.55 1.93 -3.25
C ALA A 87 6.97 2.75 -4.49
N GLU A 88 6.00 3.37 -5.17
CA GLU A 88 6.20 4.29 -6.28
C GLU A 88 5.43 5.58 -6.00
N GLY A 89 6.16 6.62 -5.57
CA GLY A 89 5.56 7.90 -5.16
C GLY A 89 4.54 7.70 -4.03
N TYR A 90 3.27 7.94 -4.33
CA TYR A 90 2.15 7.79 -3.38
C TYR A 90 1.28 6.54 -3.65
N SER A 91 1.84 5.57 -4.36
CA SER A 91 1.18 4.32 -4.77
C SER A 91 2.11 3.12 -4.63
N ILE A 92 1.57 1.93 -4.92
CA ILE A 92 2.36 0.72 -5.16
C ILE A 92 2.64 0.64 -6.67
N GLU A 93 3.88 0.29 -7.01
CA GLU A 93 4.30 0.02 -8.39
C GLU A 93 3.33 -0.95 -9.09
N MET A 94 3.08 -0.72 -10.38
CA MET A 94 2.24 -1.59 -11.18
C MET A 94 2.88 -2.97 -11.36
N ALA A 95 2.12 -4.03 -11.10
CA ALA A 95 2.59 -5.40 -11.34
C ALA A 95 2.86 -5.64 -12.83
N ASP A 96 3.96 -6.34 -13.13
CA ASP A 96 4.25 -6.82 -14.47
C ASP A 96 3.22 -7.87 -14.90
N LEU A 97 2.36 -7.49 -15.84
CA LEU A 97 1.28 -8.37 -16.32
C LEU A 97 1.78 -9.29 -17.42
N ILE A 98 1.72 -10.60 -17.18
CA ILE A 98 1.97 -11.64 -18.18
C ILE A 98 0.63 -12.27 -18.54
N GLU A 99 0.25 -12.18 -19.81
CA GLU A 99 -1.07 -12.65 -20.30
C GLU A 99 -2.26 -12.07 -19.51
N GLY A 100 -2.12 -10.83 -19.02
CA GLY A 100 -3.15 -10.10 -18.28
C GLY A 100 -3.26 -10.48 -16.80
N ARG A 101 -2.28 -11.19 -16.25
CA ARG A 101 -2.20 -11.54 -14.82
C ARG A 101 -0.89 -11.07 -14.21
N GLY A 102 -0.97 -10.65 -12.95
CA GLY A 102 0.20 -10.44 -12.11
C GLY A 102 0.79 -11.77 -11.63
N PRO A 103 1.89 -11.73 -10.86
CA PRO A 103 2.46 -12.92 -10.23
C PRO A 103 1.52 -13.52 -9.19
N ASP A 104 1.49 -14.85 -9.09
CA ASP A 104 0.85 -15.55 -7.97
C ASP A 104 1.85 -15.59 -6.81
N LEU A 105 1.51 -14.88 -5.74
CA LEU A 105 2.30 -14.70 -4.53
C LEU A 105 1.70 -15.46 -3.33
N THR A 106 0.69 -16.29 -3.56
CA THR A 106 -0.05 -16.99 -2.48
C THR A 106 0.87 -17.86 -1.62
N ASP A 107 1.93 -18.44 -2.20
CA ASP A 107 2.91 -19.28 -1.49
C ASP A 107 3.83 -18.50 -0.53
N MET A 108 3.79 -17.17 -0.55
CA MET A 108 4.64 -16.28 0.25
C MET A 108 3.92 -15.67 1.47
N LEU A 109 2.64 -15.99 1.66
CA LEU A 109 1.77 -15.46 2.73
C LEU A 109 2.00 -16.10 4.11
#